data_AF-A0A3N5E7E3-F1
#
_entry.id   AF-A0A3N5E7E3-F1
#
_cell.length_a   1.000
_cell.length_b   1.000
_cell.length_c   1.000
_cell.angle_alpha   90.00
_cell.angle_beta   90.00
_cell.angle_gamma   90.00
#
_symmetry.space_group_name_H-M   'P 1'
#
loop_
_entity.id
_entity.type
_entity.pdbx_description
1 polymer ?
#
loop_
_entity_poly.entity_id
_entity_poly.type
_entity_poly.pdbx_seq_one_letter_code
_entity_poly.pdbx_strand_id
1 'polypeptide(L)'
;MMPEKFNIRNSLLSHWTTDLIGTSSSFSFNLIVHITAGLLFSFKVLTTPYLLLLFGVISPILFTLCLYSIIRNGTGQLFNEPLPSTFISRSGNRVLMTFDICLIIGFALLIYFGPLNYFLFRFLQTVFFPCMMLVLLRLVFLSSMIERYDNEDERMI
;
A
#
# COMPACT_ATOMS: atom_id res chain seq x y z
N MET A 1 6.32 19.29 14.92
CA MET A 1 6.54 20.25 13.82
C MET A 1 6.73 19.41 12.57
N MET A 2 5.71 19.29 11.72
CA MET A 2 5.85 18.54 10.45
C MET A 2 6.64 19.42 9.48
N PRO A 3 7.63 18.87 8.75
CA PRO A 3 8.31 19.62 7.71
C PRO A 3 7.29 20.07 6.66
N GLU A 4 7.24 21.38 6.48
CA GLU A 4 6.38 22.07 5.53
C GLU A 4 6.88 21.80 4.11
N LYS A 5 5.95 21.47 3.21
CA LYS A 5 6.09 21.32 1.73
C LYS A 5 6.64 19.99 1.22
N PHE A 6 5.80 18.96 1.36
CA PHE A 6 5.77 17.82 0.45
C PHE A 6 5.40 18.28 -0.98
N ASN A 7 6.34 18.85 -1.73
CA ASN A 7 6.12 19.25 -3.12
C ASN A 7 6.26 18.03 -4.08
N ILE A 8 5.62 16.91 -3.73
CA ILE A 8 5.18 15.96 -4.76
C ILE A 8 3.98 16.63 -5.40
N ARG A 9 4.04 16.90 -6.71
CA ARG A 9 2.90 17.40 -7.52
C ARG A 9 1.58 16.95 -6.90
N ASN A 10 0.76 17.92 -6.47
CA ASN A 10 -0.59 17.79 -5.93
C ASN A 10 -1.39 16.68 -6.64
N SER A 11 -1.17 15.44 -6.25
CA SER A 11 -1.78 14.27 -6.84
C SER A 11 -2.54 13.60 -5.74
N LEU A 12 -3.78 13.23 -6.06
CA LEU A 12 -4.71 12.61 -5.13
C LEU A 12 -4.07 11.45 -4.36
N LEU A 13 -3.22 10.66 -5.03
CA LEU A 13 -2.48 9.54 -4.41
C LEU A 13 -1.49 9.99 -3.33
N SER A 14 -0.80 11.11 -3.49
CA SER A 14 0.09 11.64 -2.45
C SER A 14 -0.68 12.09 -1.21
N HIS A 15 -1.87 12.64 -1.40
CA HIS A 15 -2.76 13.00 -0.29
C HIS A 15 -3.22 11.74 0.46
N TRP A 16 -3.71 10.73 -0.27
CA TRP A 16 -4.09 9.44 0.31
C TRP A 16 -2.94 8.77 1.05
N THR A 17 -1.73 8.74 0.49
CA THR A 17 -0.55 8.22 1.19
C THR A 17 -0.36 8.92 2.53
N THR A 18 -0.40 10.26 2.55
CA THR A 18 -0.16 11.03 3.77
C THR A 18 -1.23 10.77 4.83
N ASP A 19 -2.49 10.62 4.42
CA ASP A 19 -3.59 10.33 5.34
C ASP A 19 -3.54 8.89 5.86
N LEU A 20 -3.16 7.94 5.01
CA LEU A 20 -3.08 6.52 5.36
C LEU A 20 -1.92 6.23 6.32
N ILE A 21 -0.75 6.81 6.05
CA ILE A 21 0.50 6.39 6.70
C ILE A 21 1.41 7.54 7.10
N GLY A 22 1.05 8.82 6.90
CA GLY A 22 1.95 9.94 7.13
C GLY A 22 2.38 10.08 8.60
N THR A 23 1.45 9.85 9.53
CA THR A 23 1.73 9.80 10.97
C THR A 23 1.76 8.38 11.51
N SER A 24 2.49 8.15 12.59
CA SER A 24 2.47 6.86 13.29
C SER A 24 1.06 6.51 13.80
N SER A 25 0.27 7.51 14.20
CA SER A 25 -1.11 7.30 14.64
C SER A 25 -2.01 6.84 13.49
N SER A 26 -1.96 7.51 12.33
CA SER A 26 -2.74 7.10 11.15
C SER A 26 -2.35 5.70 10.70
N PHE A 27 -1.05 5.41 10.64
CA PHE A 27 -0.54 4.09 10.28
C PHE A 27 -1.06 3.01 11.24
N SER A 28 -0.91 3.19 12.55
CA SER A 28 -1.37 2.23 13.56
C SER A 28 -2.89 2.03 13.51
N PHE A 29 -3.66 3.11 13.35
CA PHE A 29 -5.11 3.03 13.24
C PHE A 29 -5.53 2.22 12.00
N ASN A 30 -5.01 2.56 10.81
CA ASN A 30 -5.34 1.84 9.58
C ASN A 30 -4.92 0.37 9.64
N LEU A 31 -3.76 0.07 10.23
CA LEU A 31 -3.29 -1.29 10.44
C LEU A 31 -4.22 -2.08 11.37
N ILE A 32 -4.58 -1.53 12.53
CA ILE A 32 -5.50 -2.18 13.48
C ILE A 32 -6.85 -2.43 12.83
N VAL A 33 -7.42 -1.43 12.15
CA VAL A 33 -8.72 -1.56 11.47
C VAL A 33 -8.68 -2.70 10.45
N HIS A 34 -7.63 -2.79 9.64
CA HIS A 34 -7.46 -3.89 8.68
C HIS A 34 -7.30 -5.25 9.34
N ILE A 35 -6.46 -5.35 10.37
CA ILE A 35 -6.29 -6.60 11.12
C ILE A 35 -7.63 -7.04 11.72
N THR A 36 -8.33 -6.15 12.43
CA THR A 36 -9.60 -6.49 13.08
C THR A 36 -10.66 -6.89 12.06
N ALA A 37 -10.90 -6.08 11.02
CA ALA A 37 -11.93 -6.38 10.02
C ALA A 37 -11.61 -7.64 9.20
N GLY A 38 -10.35 -7.80 8.78
CA GLY A 38 -9.91 -8.98 8.04
C GLY A 38 -9.96 -10.26 8.87
N LEU A 39 -9.63 -10.21 10.16
CA LEU A 39 -9.78 -11.35 11.07
C LEU A 39 -11.26 -11.72 11.25
N LEU A 40 -12.15 -10.74 11.48
CA LEU A 40 -13.59 -10.99 11.59
C LEU A 40 -14.14 -11.69 10.34
N PHE A 41 -13.71 -11.26 9.15
CA PHE A 41 -14.09 -11.90 7.89
C PHE A 41 -13.47 -13.30 7.75
N SER A 42 -12.19 -13.46 8.07
CA SER A 42 -11.44 -14.71 7.91
C SER A 42 -11.92 -15.82 8.84
N PHE A 43 -12.32 -15.50 10.06
CA PHE A 43 -12.90 -16.45 11.01
C PHE A 43 -14.39 -16.75 10.77
N LYS A 44 -15.00 -16.16 9.72
CA LYS A 44 -16.46 -16.24 9.47
C LYS A 44 -17.31 -15.66 10.61
N VAL A 45 -16.76 -14.74 11.42
CA VAL A 45 -17.54 -14.04 12.44
C VAL A 45 -18.50 -13.04 11.77
N LEU A 46 -18.00 -12.30 10.76
CA LEU A 46 -18.81 -11.43 9.93
C LEU A 46 -18.52 -11.70 8.44
N THR A 47 -19.43 -12.40 7.76
CA THR A 47 -19.23 -12.85 6.36
C THR A 47 -20.01 -12.03 5.35
N THR A 48 -20.03 -10.71 5.51
CA THR A 48 -20.70 -9.85 4.52
C THR A 48 -19.81 -9.67 3.28
N PRO A 49 -20.37 -9.75 2.05
CA PRO A 49 -19.62 -9.45 0.84
C PRO A 49 -18.97 -8.05 0.84
N TYR A 50 -19.58 -7.09 1.55
CA TYR A 50 -19.05 -5.74 1.70
C TYR A 50 -17.71 -5.69 2.43
N LEU A 51 -17.47 -6.56 3.42
CA LEU A 51 -16.16 -6.64 4.08
C LEU A 51 -15.09 -7.18 3.12
N LEU A 52 -15.42 -8.20 2.33
CA LEU A 52 -14.50 -8.71 1.30
C LEU A 52 -14.20 -7.62 0.26
N LEU A 53 -15.22 -6.87 -0.17
CA LEU A 53 -15.06 -5.80 -1.13
C LEU A 53 -14.19 -4.66 -0.58
N LEU A 54 -14.46 -4.18 0.63
CA LEU A 54 -13.72 -3.07 1.23
C LEU A 54 -12.28 -3.48 1.59
N PHE A 55 -12.13 -4.51 2.41
CA PHE A 55 -10.84 -4.90 2.99
C PHE A 55 -10.04 -5.86 2.12
N GLY A 56 -10.70 -6.62 1.26
CA GLY A 56 -10.05 -7.56 0.34
C GLY A 56 -9.86 -7.03 -1.08
N VAL A 57 -10.47 -5.90 -1.46
CA VAL A 57 -10.35 -5.34 -2.83
C VAL A 57 -10.03 -3.86 -2.83
N ILE A 58 -10.92 -3.00 -2.30
CA ILE A 58 -10.80 -1.54 -2.41
C ILE A 58 -9.55 -1.03 -1.70
N SER A 59 -9.38 -1.35 -0.40
CA SER A 59 -8.23 -0.88 0.36
C SER A 59 -6.91 -1.44 -0.18
N PRO A 60 -6.77 -2.74 -0.51
CA PRO A 60 -5.55 -3.26 -1.12
C PRO A 60 -5.23 -2.60 -2.47
N ILE A 61 -6.22 -2.36 -3.33
CA ILE A 61 -6.02 -1.60 -4.58
C ILE A 61 -5.50 -0.20 -4.29
N LEU A 62 -6.10 0.51 -3.32
CA LEU A 62 -5.65 1.84 -2.93
C LEU A 62 -4.20 1.82 -2.46
N PHE A 63 -3.81 0.83 -1.66
CA PHE A 63 -2.43 0.68 -1.18
C PHE A 63 -1.47 0.38 -2.32
N THR A 64 -1.83 -0.49 -3.26
CA THR A 64 -1.06 -0.75 -4.48
C THR A 64 -0.85 0.54 -5.26
N LEU A 65 -1.91 1.30 -5.54
CA LEU A 65 -1.81 2.57 -6.26
C LEU A 65 -0.88 3.56 -5.56
N CYS A 66 -1.00 3.70 -4.23
CA CYS A 66 -0.14 4.57 -3.44
C CYS A 66 1.31 4.10 -3.49
N LEU A 67 1.57 2.80 -3.30
CA LEU A 67 2.90 2.21 -3.25
C LEU A 67 3.65 2.41 -4.57
N TYR A 68 3.03 2.00 -5.68
CA TYR A 68 3.61 2.15 -7.02
C TYR A 68 3.79 3.61 -7.39
N SER A 69 2.90 4.51 -6.93
CA SER A 69 3.06 5.95 -7.17
C SER A 69 4.24 6.54 -6.42
N ILE A 70 4.50 6.15 -5.16
CA ILE A 70 5.67 6.64 -4.42
C ILE A 70 6.94 6.08 -5.06
N ILE A 71 7.00 4.78 -5.32
CA ILE A 71 8.15 4.12 -5.94
C ILE A 71 8.52 4.79 -7.26
N ARG A 72 7.54 5.08 -8.10
CA ARG A 72 7.75 5.73 -9.41
C ARG A 72 8.23 7.17 -9.29
N ASN A 73 7.74 7.91 -8.29
CA ASN A 73 8.04 9.32 -8.10
C ASN A 73 9.23 9.56 -7.16
N GLY A 74 9.77 8.48 -6.58
CA GLY A 74 10.99 8.49 -5.78
C GLY A 74 12.24 8.64 -6.64
N THR A 75 13.38 8.62 -5.98
CA THR A 75 14.73 8.76 -6.55
C THR A 75 15.21 7.51 -7.29
N GLY A 76 14.43 6.42 -7.23
CA GLY A 76 14.82 5.13 -7.79
C GLY A 76 15.73 4.32 -6.86
N GLN A 77 15.87 4.73 -5.60
CA GLN A 77 16.56 3.96 -4.57
C GLN A 77 15.60 3.55 -3.45
N LEU A 78 15.90 2.45 -2.79
CA LEU A 78 15.21 1.97 -1.60
C LEU A 78 16.27 1.50 -0.61
N PHE A 79 16.36 2.13 0.57
CA PHE A 79 17.42 1.84 1.55
C PHE A 79 18.84 1.92 0.93
N ASN A 80 19.11 2.95 0.11
CA ASN A 80 20.37 3.17 -0.61
C ASN A 80 20.73 2.09 -1.66
N GLU A 81 19.84 1.12 -1.91
CA GLU A 81 19.99 0.15 -2.99
C GLU A 81 19.19 0.60 -4.22
N PRO A 82 19.74 0.48 -5.44
CA PRO A 82 19.04 0.83 -6.66
C PRO A 82 17.85 -0.11 -6.88
N LEU A 83 16.67 0.48 -7.09
CA LEU A 83 15.49 -0.30 -7.45
C LEU A 83 15.64 -0.87 -8.87
N PRO A 84 15.09 -2.06 -9.14
CA PRO A 84 15.09 -2.61 -10.48
C PRO A 84 14.42 -1.64 -11.47
N SER A 85 14.95 -1.55 -12.68
CA SER A 85 14.46 -0.64 -13.73
C SER A 85 12.97 -0.87 -14.07
N THR A 86 12.44 -2.06 -13.80
CA THR A 86 11.02 -2.40 -13.94
C THR A 86 10.12 -1.56 -13.01
N PHE A 87 10.58 -1.21 -11.81
CA PHE A 87 9.82 -0.39 -10.86
C PHE A 87 9.91 1.11 -11.15
N ILE A 88 11.03 1.55 -11.74
CA ILE A 88 11.30 2.95 -12.06
C ILE A 88 10.66 3.34 -13.40
N SER A 89 10.74 2.46 -14.40
CA SER A 89 10.20 2.71 -15.74
C SER A 89 8.68 2.89 -15.70
N ARG A 90 8.16 3.89 -16.43
CA ARG A 90 6.71 4.19 -16.44
C ARG A 90 5.86 3.02 -16.93
N SER A 91 6.35 2.31 -17.95
CA SER A 91 5.68 1.15 -18.53
C SER A 91 5.76 -0.06 -17.61
N GLY A 92 6.95 -0.41 -17.10
CA GLY A 92 7.14 -1.53 -16.18
C GLY A 92 6.31 -1.37 -14.90
N ASN A 93 6.36 -0.19 -14.28
CA ASN A 93 5.61 0.13 -13.08
C ASN A 93 4.10 -0.02 -13.31
N ARG A 94 3.56 0.46 -14.44
CA ARG A 94 2.14 0.30 -14.79
C ARG A 94 1.74 -1.15 -15.01
N VAL A 95 2.61 -1.95 -15.65
CA VAL A 95 2.35 -3.38 -15.89
C VAL A 95 2.29 -4.14 -14.58
N LEU A 96 3.28 -3.94 -13.70
CA LEU A 96 3.32 -4.57 -12.37
C LEU A 96 2.14 -4.15 -11.51
N MET A 97 1.82 -2.85 -11.47
CA MET A 97 0.65 -2.34 -10.75
C MET A 97 -0.66 -2.96 -11.25
N THR A 98 -0.83 -3.07 -12.57
CA THR A 98 -2.03 -3.67 -13.17
C THR A 98 -2.10 -5.16 -12.85
N PHE A 99 -0.97 -5.86 -12.91
CA PHE A 99 -0.87 -7.27 -12.57
C PHE A 99 -1.28 -7.52 -11.11
N ASP A 100 -0.75 -6.75 -10.16
CA ASP A 100 -1.11 -6.86 -8.74
C ASP A 100 -2.60 -6.58 -8.50
N ILE A 101 -3.16 -5.55 -9.15
CA ILE A 101 -4.61 -5.25 -9.08
C ILE A 101 -5.43 -6.42 -9.62
N CYS A 102 -5.04 -7.00 -10.76
CA CYS A 102 -5.71 -8.17 -11.32
C CYS A 102 -5.65 -9.37 -10.38
N LEU A 103 -4.52 -9.61 -9.71
CA LEU A 103 -4.40 -10.66 -8.71
C LEU A 103 -5.33 -10.42 -7.52
N ILE A 104 -5.34 -9.20 -6.97
CA ILE A 104 -6.23 -8.82 -5.86
C ILE A 104 -7.69 -9.11 -6.22
N ILE A 105 -8.15 -8.64 -7.39
CA ILE A 105 -9.53 -8.85 -7.85
C ILE A 105 -9.80 -10.34 -8.09
N GLY A 106 -8.88 -11.04 -8.76
CA GLY A 106 -9.01 -12.47 -9.07
C GLY A 106 -9.14 -13.32 -7.80
N PHE A 107 -8.30 -13.09 -6.80
CA PHE A 107 -8.39 -13.77 -5.51
C PHE A 107 -9.71 -13.48 -4.79
N ALA A 108 -10.15 -12.23 -4.77
CA ALA A 108 -11.42 -11.87 -4.15
C ALA A 108 -12.62 -12.56 -4.84
N LEU A 109 -12.63 -12.64 -6.17
CA LEU A 109 -13.66 -13.36 -6.92
C LEU A 109 -13.65 -14.86 -6.62
N LEU A 110 -12.47 -15.49 -6.56
CA LEU A 110 -12.34 -16.91 -6.22
C LEU A 110 -12.77 -17.22 -4.77
N ILE A 111 -12.60 -16.27 -3.85
CA ILE A 111 -13.14 -16.37 -2.49
C ILE A 111 -14.66 -16.20 -2.51
N TYR A 112 -15.18 -15.23 -3.27
CA TYR A 112 -16.60 -14.92 -3.36
C TYR A 112 -17.42 -16.07 -3.96
N PHE A 113 -16.95 -16.66 -5.06
CA PHE A 113 -17.64 -17.78 -5.72
C PHE A 113 -17.49 -19.12 -4.98
N GLY A 114 -16.59 -19.21 -4.00
CA GLY A 114 -16.42 -20.42 -3.19
C GLY A 114 -15.16 -21.26 -3.41
N PRO A 115 -14.52 -21.34 -4.61
CA PRO A 115 -13.37 -22.20 -4.83
C PRO A 115 -12.23 -22.03 -3.82
N LEU A 116 -12.00 -20.79 -3.35
CA LEU A 116 -10.97 -20.46 -2.36
C LEU A 116 -11.55 -19.97 -1.03
N ASN A 117 -12.80 -20.31 -0.68
CA ASN A 117 -13.44 -19.88 0.57
C ASN A 117 -12.97 -20.65 1.83
N TYR A 118 -11.65 -20.85 1.93
CA TYR A 118 -10.99 -21.42 3.09
C TYR A 118 -10.47 -20.32 4.02
N PHE A 119 -10.16 -20.67 5.26
CA PHE A 119 -9.58 -19.73 6.22
C PHE A 119 -8.30 -19.08 5.68
N LEU A 120 -7.35 -19.89 5.18
CA LEU A 120 -6.05 -19.42 4.73
C LEU A 120 -6.16 -18.33 3.65
N PHE A 121 -6.93 -18.56 2.59
CA PHE A 121 -7.06 -17.59 1.50
C PHE A 121 -7.78 -16.31 1.92
N ARG A 122 -8.79 -16.42 2.79
CA ARG A 122 -9.45 -15.23 3.36
C ARG A 122 -8.51 -14.43 4.23
N PHE A 123 -7.73 -15.10 5.08
CA PHE A 123 -6.71 -14.46 5.91
C PHE A 123 -5.62 -13.80 5.06
N LEU A 124 -5.12 -14.50 4.04
CA LEU A 124 -4.12 -13.95 3.13
C LEU A 124 -4.65 -12.68 2.43
N GLN A 125 -5.85 -12.75 1.85
CA GLN A 125 -6.45 -11.65 1.09
C GLN A 125 -6.83 -10.44 1.95
N THR A 126 -7.40 -10.67 3.15
CA THR A 126 -8.01 -9.58 3.94
C THR A 126 -7.15 -9.10 5.10
N VAL A 127 -6.12 -9.85 5.49
CA VAL A 127 -5.21 -9.47 6.60
C VAL A 127 -3.78 -9.40 6.11
N PHE A 128 -3.21 -10.51 5.65
CA PHE A 128 -1.77 -10.60 5.42
C PHE A 128 -1.29 -9.66 4.31
N PHE A 129 -1.83 -9.77 3.09
CA PHE A 129 -1.41 -8.92 1.97
C PHE A 129 -1.69 -7.44 2.22
N PRO A 130 -2.89 -7.02 2.68
CA PRO A 130 -3.16 -5.62 2.95
C PRO A 130 -2.23 -5.03 4.02
N CYS A 131 -1.97 -5.77 5.11
CA CYS A 131 -1.05 -5.33 6.16
C CYS A 131 0.39 -5.23 5.65
N MET A 132 0.86 -6.22 4.90
CA MET A 132 2.19 -6.18 4.27
C MET A 132 2.33 -4.97 3.34
N MET A 133 1.31 -4.67 2.53
CA MET A 133 1.29 -3.48 1.67
C MET A 133 1.32 -2.19 2.47
N LEU A 134 0.55 -2.09 3.56
CA LEU A 134 0.53 -0.92 4.46
C LEU A 134 1.91 -0.68 5.11
N VAL A 135 2.55 -1.75 5.57
CA VAL A 135 3.91 -1.71 6.14
C VAL A 135 4.93 -1.29 5.09
N LEU A 136 4.91 -1.91 3.90
CA LEU A 136 5.80 -1.54 2.80
C LEU A 136 5.60 -0.08 2.39
N LEU A 137 4.35 0.37 2.29
CA LEU A 137 4.03 1.77 1.99
C LEU A 137 4.67 2.70 3.02
N ARG A 138 4.57 2.38 4.32
CA ARG A 138 5.18 3.16 5.41
C ARG A 138 6.70 3.18 5.31
N LEU A 139 7.33 2.05 5.01
CA LEU A 139 8.78 1.95 4.86
C LEU A 139 9.28 2.79 3.68
N VAL A 140 8.66 2.64 2.51
CA VAL A 140 9.01 3.41 1.31
C VAL A 140 8.80 4.91 1.55
N PHE A 141 7.70 5.30 2.18
CA PHE A 141 7.42 6.69 2.50
C PHE A 141 8.49 7.31 3.42
N LEU A 142 8.87 6.60 4.49
CA LEU A 142 9.92 7.08 5.40
C LEU A 142 11.29 7.16 4.70
N SER A 143 11.65 6.14 3.91
CA SER A 143 12.88 6.16 3.10
C SER A 143 12.91 7.38 2.18
N SER A 144 11.79 7.66 1.49
CA SER A 144 11.69 8.80 0.58
C SER A 144 11.77 10.16 1.27
N MET A 145 11.42 10.22 2.55
CA MET A 145 11.49 11.43 3.37
C MET A 145 12.91 11.68 3.89
N ILE A 146 13.57 10.63 4.37
CA ILE A 146 14.97 10.69 4.83
C ILE A 146 15.87 11.16 3.68
N GLU A 147 15.75 10.53 2.52
CA GLU A 147 16.59 10.87 1.36
C GLU A 147 16.37 12.31 0.88
N ARG A 148 15.15 12.84 0.97
CA ARG A 148 14.90 14.26 0.65
C ARG A 148 15.55 15.20 1.64
N TYR A 149 15.54 14.84 2.92
CA TYR A 149 16.18 15.62 3.96
C TYR A 149 17.70 15.68 3.74
N ASP A 150 18.34 14.54 3.46
CA ASP A 150 19.77 14.48 3.15
C ASP A 150 20.14 15.34 1.92
N ASN A 151 19.33 15.28 0.86
CA ASN A 151 19.52 16.09 -0.35
C ASN A 151 19.30 17.61 -0.13
N GLU A 152 18.49 18.01 0.85
CA GLU A 152 18.29 19.42 1.19
C GLU A 152 19.46 19.98 2.01
N ASP A 153 20.00 19.18 2.94
CA ASP A 153 21.18 19.55 3.72
C ASP A 153 22.43 19.73 2.83
N GLU A 154 22.64 18.85 1.84
CA GLU A 154 23.75 18.99 0.87
C GLU A 154 23.65 20.28 0.02
N ARG A 155 22.45 20.83 -0.19
CA ARG A 155 22.26 22.06 -0.97
C ARG A 155 22.50 23.34 -0.17
N MET A 156 22.59 23.24 1.15
CA MET A 156 22.82 24.39 2.04
C MET A 156 24.31 24.61 2.37
N ILE A 157 25.18 23.68 1.94
CA ILE A 157 26.64 23.72 2.09
C ILE A 157 27.27 24.19 0.77
#